data_AF-A0A7L0HYV2-F1
#
_entry.id   AF-A0A7L0HYV2-F1
#
_cell.length_a   1.000
_cell.length_b   1.000
_cell.length_c   1.000
_cell.angle_alpha   90.00
_cell.angle_beta   90.00
_cell.angle_gamma   90.00
#
_symmetry.space_group_name_H-M   'P 1'
#
loop_
_entity.id
_entity.type
_entity.pdbx_description
1 polymer ?
#
loop_
_entity_poly.entity_id
_entity_poly.type
_entity_poly.pdbx_seq_one_letter_code
_entity_poly.pdbx_strand_id
1 'polypeptide(L)'
;MAWTPLLLAVLAHVSGSLVQAAVTQEPSVSANVGQTVRITCSGIDSSYGYPVCWYQQKVPGTAPVTVIYWNDERPSGIPSRFSGSLSGTTGTLTITGVQAEDKAVYFCGGWDSSS
;
A
#
# COMPACT_ATOMS: atom_id res chain seq x y z
N MET A 1 4.71 -57.14 28.42
CA MET A 1 3.72 -56.10 28.75
C MET A 1 4.45 -54.81 29.04
N ALA A 2 4.54 -53.93 28.05
CA ALA A 2 4.77 -52.51 28.26
C ALA A 2 4.32 -51.83 26.97
N TRP A 3 3.08 -51.37 27.02
CA TRP A 3 2.34 -50.75 25.95
C TRP A 3 2.74 -49.27 25.91
N THR A 4 3.59 -48.89 24.97
CA THR A 4 3.75 -47.48 24.58
C THR A 4 4.02 -47.42 23.09
N PRO A 5 2.97 -47.52 22.26
CA PRO A 5 3.06 -47.29 20.84
C PRO A 5 2.93 -45.78 20.60
N LEU A 6 3.76 -45.24 19.72
CA LEU A 6 3.26 -44.24 18.77
C LEU A 6 2.80 -42.87 19.36
N LEU A 7 3.62 -42.21 20.20
CA LEU A 7 3.31 -40.87 20.74
C LEU A 7 4.38 -39.80 20.48
N LEU A 8 5.24 -39.99 19.47
CA LEU A 8 6.19 -38.95 19.02
C LEU A 8 6.06 -38.58 17.53
N ALA A 9 5.00 -39.03 16.86
CA ALA A 9 4.80 -38.78 15.42
C ALA A 9 3.77 -37.67 15.08
N VAL A 10 3.27 -36.89 16.05
CA VAL A 10 2.28 -35.82 15.77
C VAL A 10 2.61 -34.53 16.49
N LEU A 11 3.76 -33.94 16.14
CA LEU A 11 3.92 -32.48 16.11
C LEU A 11 4.37 -32.13 14.69
N ALA A 12 3.57 -32.57 13.71
CA ALA A 12 3.54 -31.90 12.42
C ALA A 12 3.02 -30.49 12.71
N HIS A 13 3.96 -29.58 12.99
CA HIS A 13 3.68 -28.16 13.03
C HIS A 13 3.02 -27.82 11.70
N VAL A 14 1.74 -27.47 11.75
CA VAL A 14 1.07 -26.81 10.65
C VAL A 14 1.79 -25.47 10.50
N SER A 15 2.85 -25.45 9.69
CA SER A 15 3.46 -24.22 9.20
C SER A 15 2.49 -23.61 8.19
N GLY A 16 1.40 -23.06 8.70
CA GLY A 16 0.53 -22.19 7.91
C GLY A 16 1.33 -20.94 7.57
N SER A 17 1.54 -20.71 6.28
CA SER A 17 2.09 -19.44 5.80
C SER A 17 0.92 -18.48 5.63
N LEU A 18 0.88 -17.42 6.44
CA LEU A 18 -0.06 -16.32 6.24
C LEU A 18 0.51 -15.45 5.11
N VAL A 19 0.07 -15.70 3.88
CA VAL A 19 0.43 -14.86 2.74
C VAL A 19 -0.74 -13.89 2.51
N GLN A 20 -0.48 -12.61 2.73
CA GLN A 20 -1.39 -11.54 2.32
C GLN A 20 -0.99 -11.07 0.92
N ALA A 21 -1.96 -10.85 0.03
CA ALA A 21 -1.71 -10.23 -1.27
C ALA A 21 -0.98 -8.89 -1.06
N ALA A 22 0.26 -8.82 -1.53
CA ALA A 22 1.12 -7.67 -1.32
C ALA A 22 1.16 -6.79 -2.56
N VAL A 23 0.96 -5.49 -2.36
CA VAL A 23 1.22 -4.47 -3.37
C VAL A 23 2.72 -4.16 -3.44
N THR A 24 3.20 -3.79 -4.62
CA THR A 24 4.62 -3.45 -4.85
C THR A 24 4.76 -1.97 -5.14
N GLN A 25 5.66 -1.30 -4.42
CA GLN A 25 6.04 0.09 -4.64
C GLN A 25 7.55 0.20 -4.90
N GLU A 26 7.95 1.25 -5.63
CA GLU A 26 9.35 1.67 -5.68
C GLU A 26 9.86 1.97 -4.26
N PRO A 27 11.08 1.54 -3.89
CA PRO A 27 11.60 1.70 -2.54
C PRO A 27 11.81 3.18 -2.16
N SER A 28 12.10 4.03 -3.15
CA SER A 28 12.21 5.47 -2.96
C SER A 28 12.11 6.19 -4.30
N VAL A 29 11.52 7.39 -4.28
CA VAL A 29 11.59 8.34 -5.39
C VAL A 29 12.08 9.69 -4.86
N SER A 30 12.77 10.45 -5.70
CA SER A 30 13.26 11.79 -5.37
C SER A 30 12.87 12.79 -6.45
N ALA A 31 12.61 14.03 -6.03
CA ALA A 31 12.31 15.14 -6.91
C ALA A 31 12.75 16.45 -6.24
N ASN A 32 13.16 17.42 -7.05
CA ASN A 32 13.46 18.76 -6.56
C ASN A 32 12.18 19.57 -6.35
N VAL A 33 12.26 20.61 -5.51
CA VAL A 33 11.16 21.55 -5.31
C VAL A 33 10.71 22.13 -6.66
N GLY A 34 9.39 22.17 -6.87
CA GLY A 34 8.76 22.63 -8.10
C GLY A 34 8.63 21.58 -9.21
N GLN A 35 9.31 20.43 -9.11
CA GLN A 35 9.14 19.34 -10.08
C GLN A 35 7.86 18.55 -9.83
N THR A 36 7.49 17.71 -10.80
CA THR A 36 6.43 16.72 -10.66
C THR A 36 7.05 15.36 -10.36
N VAL A 37 6.53 14.66 -9.34
CA VAL A 37 6.89 13.28 -9.03
C VAL A 37 5.69 12.37 -9.19
N ARG A 38 5.94 11.13 -9.64
CA ARG A 38 4.93 10.07 -9.75
C ARG A 38 5.39 8.90 -8.91
N ILE A 39 4.55 8.46 -7.99
CA ILE A 39 4.77 7.28 -7.14
C ILE A 39 3.82 6.21 -7.64
N THR A 40 4.33 5.02 -7.94
CA THR A 40 3.57 3.91 -8.51
C THR A 40 3.39 2.77 -7.51
N CYS A 41 2.24 2.14 -7.58
CA CYS A 41 1.87 0.99 -6.78
C CYS A 41 1.21 -0.07 -7.66
N SER A 42 1.82 -1.24 -7.78
CA SER A 42 1.34 -2.33 -8.64
C SER A 42 0.79 -3.49 -7.82
N GLY A 43 -0.09 -4.28 -8.44
CA GLY A 43 -0.74 -5.43 -7.78
C GLY A 43 -2.04 -5.07 -7.08
N ILE A 44 -2.67 -3.96 -7.45
CA ILE A 44 -4.02 -3.61 -7.02
C ILE A 44 -5.02 -4.55 -7.73
N ASP A 45 -5.91 -5.19 -6.99
CA ASP A 45 -7.00 -5.97 -7.57
C ASP A 45 -8.06 -5.03 -8.19
N SER A 46 -7.97 -4.82 -9.50
CA SER A 46 -8.94 -3.99 -10.23
C SER A 46 -10.17 -4.78 -10.69
N SER A 47 -10.28 -6.08 -10.40
CA SER A 47 -11.29 -6.98 -10.99
C SER A 47 -12.71 -6.59 -10.63
N TYR A 48 -12.90 -6.07 -9.42
CA TYR A 48 -14.19 -5.60 -8.91
C TYR A 48 -14.30 -4.08 -8.89
N GLY A 49 -13.43 -3.38 -9.62
CA GLY A 49 -13.35 -1.92 -9.57
C GLY A 49 -12.89 -1.40 -8.22
N TYR A 50 -12.13 -2.19 -7.44
CA TYR A 50 -11.64 -1.72 -6.16
C TYR A 50 -10.68 -0.55 -6.34
N PRO A 51 -10.88 0.53 -5.56
CA PRO A 51 -10.05 1.70 -5.71
C PRO A 51 -8.68 1.49 -5.09
N VAL A 52 -7.70 2.23 -5.61
CA VAL A 52 -6.46 2.50 -4.87
C VAL A 52 -6.65 3.72 -3.98
N CYS A 53 -6.17 3.61 -2.75
CA CYS A 53 -6.06 4.69 -1.78
C CYS A 53 -4.57 5.00 -1.52
N TRP A 54 -4.28 6.26 -1.22
CA TRP A 54 -2.94 6.75 -0.92
C TRP A 54 -2.89 7.43 0.44
N TYR A 55 -1.84 7.13 1.18
CA TYR A 55 -1.60 7.64 2.53
C TYR A 55 -0.20 8.24 2.63
N GLN A 56 -0.08 9.33 3.37
CA GLN A 56 1.18 10.02 3.64
C GLN A 56 1.50 9.95 5.13
N GLN A 57 2.70 9.47 5.47
CA GLN A 57 3.24 9.47 6.82
C GLN A 57 4.50 10.33 6.87
N LYS A 58 4.39 11.52 7.46
CA LYS A 58 5.52 12.46 7.58
C LYS A 58 6.50 12.08 8.68
N VAL A 59 5.99 11.53 9.79
CA VAL A 59 6.78 11.18 10.96
C VAL A 59 6.65 9.67 11.21
N PRO A 60 7.77 8.92 11.25
CA PRO A 60 7.73 7.50 11.59
C PRO A 60 7.04 7.27 12.94
N GLY A 61 6.10 6.32 12.97
CA GLY A 61 5.33 5.99 14.17
C GLY A 61 4.07 6.83 14.39
N THR A 62 3.76 7.82 13.54
CA THR A 62 2.48 8.53 13.59
C THR A 62 1.45 7.89 12.65
N ALA A 63 0.16 8.15 12.90
CA ALA A 63 -0.89 7.75 11.98
C ALA A 63 -0.66 8.36 10.57
N PRO A 64 -0.74 7.56 9.50
CA PRO A 64 -0.77 8.09 8.14
C PRO A 64 -2.03 8.94 7.89
N VAL A 65 -1.91 9.94 7.04
CA VAL A 65 -3.02 10.78 6.58
C VAL A 65 -3.40 10.37 5.16
N THR A 66 -4.69 10.17 4.90
CA THR A 66 -5.19 9.91 3.55
C THR A 66 -4.97 11.13 2.66
N VAL A 67 -4.31 10.94 1.52
CA VAL A 67 -4.08 12.01 0.53
C VAL A 67 -4.95 11.85 -0.72
N ILE A 68 -5.24 10.60 -1.12
CA ILE A 68 -6.18 10.26 -2.19
C ILE A 68 -6.97 9.02 -1.77
N TYR A 69 -8.26 9.00 -2.06
CA TYR A 69 -9.14 7.84 -1.90
C TYR A 69 -9.98 7.67 -3.18
N TRP A 70 -10.65 6.54 -3.35
CA TRP A 70 -11.47 6.27 -4.55
C TRP A 70 -10.77 6.56 -5.89
N ASN A 71 -9.50 6.16 -6.02
CA ASN A 71 -8.61 6.38 -7.18
C ASN A 71 -8.14 7.82 -7.40
N ASP A 72 -9.04 8.79 -7.39
CA ASP A 72 -8.78 10.18 -7.76
C ASP A 72 -9.46 11.23 -6.84
N GLU A 73 -10.25 10.79 -5.87
CA GLU A 73 -10.88 11.68 -4.91
C GLU A 73 -9.87 12.15 -3.85
N ARG A 74 -9.88 13.46 -3.58
CA ARG A 74 -8.94 14.09 -2.66
C ARG A 74 -9.70 14.66 -1.44
N PRO A 75 -9.32 14.29 -0.20
CA PRO A 75 -9.95 14.85 0.99
C PRO A 75 -9.80 16.37 1.09
N SER A 76 -10.73 17.02 1.78
CA SER A 76 -10.63 18.44 2.11
C SER A 76 -9.37 18.74 2.91
N GLY A 77 -8.67 19.83 2.59
CA GLY A 77 -7.43 20.24 3.26
C GLY A 77 -6.15 19.62 2.66
N ILE A 78 -6.27 18.64 1.76
CA ILE A 78 -5.12 18.16 0.98
C ILE A 78 -4.89 19.11 -0.22
N PRO A 79 -3.66 19.59 -0.44
CA PRO A 79 -3.38 20.55 -1.49
C PRO A 79 -3.75 20.06 -2.90
N SER A 80 -4.13 21.01 -3.78
CA SER A 80 -4.59 20.71 -5.14
C SER A 80 -3.56 20.03 -6.05
N ARG A 81 -2.29 20.11 -5.65
CA ARG A 81 -1.14 19.56 -6.36
C ARG A 81 -1.05 18.03 -6.32
N PHE A 82 -1.75 17.38 -5.39
CA PHE A 82 -1.83 15.91 -5.26
C PHE A 82 -2.97 15.37 -6.12
N SER A 83 -2.73 14.37 -6.95
CA SER A 83 -3.77 13.65 -7.69
C SER A 83 -3.46 12.17 -7.77
N GLY A 84 -4.50 11.33 -7.86
CA GLY A 84 -4.35 9.89 -8.05
C GLY A 84 -4.95 9.42 -9.37
N SER A 85 -4.57 8.20 -9.76
CA SER A 85 -5.16 7.47 -10.87
C SER A 85 -4.94 5.98 -10.70
N LEU A 86 -5.78 5.16 -11.32
CA LEU A 86 -5.61 3.71 -11.45
C LEU A 86 -5.66 3.33 -12.93
N SER A 87 -4.67 2.57 -13.40
CA SER A 87 -4.62 2.03 -14.76
C SER A 87 -4.28 0.55 -14.71
N GLY A 88 -5.24 -0.30 -15.08
CA GLY A 88 -5.13 -1.74 -14.85
C GLY A 88 -4.94 -2.01 -13.36
N THR A 89 -3.86 -2.72 -13.01
CA THR A 89 -3.51 -3.07 -11.62
C THR A 89 -2.49 -2.10 -10.99
N THR A 90 -2.21 -0.97 -11.65
CA THR A 90 -1.21 0.01 -11.21
C THR A 90 -1.86 1.34 -10.82
N GLY A 91 -1.84 1.64 -9.54
CA GLY A 91 -2.14 2.96 -9.00
C GLY A 91 -0.96 3.92 -9.18
N THR A 92 -1.25 5.19 -9.42
CA THR A 92 -0.23 6.26 -9.46
C THR A 92 -0.69 7.46 -8.64
N LEU A 93 0.15 7.91 -7.70
CA LEU A 93 0.04 9.21 -7.04
C LEU A 93 0.95 10.19 -7.77
N THR A 94 0.39 11.30 -8.21
CA THR A 94 1.12 12.41 -8.82
C THR A 94 1.14 13.59 -7.86
N ILE A 95 2.33 14.13 -7.60
CA ILE A 95 2.51 15.36 -6.84
C ILE A 95 3.17 16.35 -7.79
N THR A 96 2.39 17.32 -8.25
CA THR A 96 2.90 18.44 -9.07
C THR A 96 3.50 19.51 -8.17
N GLY A 97 4.50 20.26 -8.64
CA GLY A 97 5.05 21.36 -7.85
C GLY A 97 5.48 20.96 -6.43
N VAL A 98 6.28 19.90 -6.32
CA VAL A 98 6.75 19.31 -5.04
C VAL A 98 7.27 20.40 -4.11
N GLN A 99 6.93 20.32 -2.83
CA GLN A 99 7.37 21.24 -1.78
C GLN A 99 8.23 20.51 -0.75
N ALA A 100 8.95 21.26 0.09
CA ALA A 100 9.81 20.69 1.12
C ALA A 100 9.01 19.84 2.13
N GLU A 101 7.76 20.22 2.39
CA GLU A 101 6.85 19.56 3.32
C GLU A 101 6.28 18.24 2.78
N ASP A 102 6.54 17.92 1.50
CA ASP A 102 6.09 16.68 0.84
C ASP A 102 7.04 15.50 1.08
N LYS A 103 8.18 15.74 1.75
CA LYS A 103 9.09 14.68 2.19
C LYS A 103 8.40 13.81 3.25
N ALA A 104 8.05 12.58 2.86
CA ALA A 104 7.30 11.64 3.69
C ALA A 104 7.47 10.21 3.16
N VAL A 105 6.98 9.24 3.94
CA VAL A 105 6.71 7.88 3.44
C VAL A 105 5.29 7.87 2.85
N TYR A 106 5.15 7.29 1.67
CA TYR A 106 3.86 7.14 1.01
C TYR A 106 3.49 5.66 0.90
N PHE A 107 2.24 5.35 1.23
CA PHE A 107 1.69 4.00 1.15
C PHE A 107 0.49 4.01 0.23
N CYS A 108 0.39 2.97 -0.59
CA CYS A 108 -0.83 2.63 -1.31
C CYS A 108 -1.54 1.45 -0.64
N GLY A 109 -2.83 1.33 -0.89
CA GLY A 109 -3.59 0.13 -0.59
C GLY A 109 -4.78 0.01 -1.52
N GLY A 110 -5.15 -1.23 -1.83
CA GLY A 110 -6.41 -1.57 -2.50
C GLY A 110 -7.22 -2.51 -1.62
N TRP A 111 -8.49 -2.68 -1.94
CA TRP A 111 -9.27 -3.78 -1.37
C TRP A 111 -8.94 -5.07 -2.10
N ASP A 112 -8.93 -6.15 -1.34
CA ASP A 112 -8.77 -7.50 -1.83
C ASP A 112 -10.05 -8.27 -1.47
N SER A 113 -10.57 -9.04 -2.43
CA SER A 113 -11.79 -9.83 -2.26
C SER A 113 -11.53 -11.25 -1.77
N SER A 114 -10.27 -11.65 -1.63
CA SER A 114 -9.94 -13.01 -1.20
C SER A 114 -10.25 -13.18 0.29
N SER A 115 -11.04 -14.21 0.59
CA SER A 115 -11.45 -14.61 1.95
C SER A 115 -10.64 -15.80 2.43
#